data_AF-A0A5K1FBC0-F1
#
_entry.id   AF-A0A5K1FBC0-F1
#
_cell.length_a   1.000
_cell.length_b   1.000
_cell.length_c   1.000
_cell.angle_alpha   90.00
_cell.angle_beta   90.00
_cell.angle_gamma   90.00
#
_symmetry.space_group_name_H-M   'P 1'
#
loop_
_entity.id
_entity.type
_entity.pdbx_description
1 polymer ?
#
loop_
_entity_poly.entity_id
_entity_poly.type
_entity_poly.pdbx_seq_one_letter_code
_entity_poly.pdbx_strand_id
1 'polypeptide(L)' 'DPESLGCMLELTWNGQKPLTLQNGSTRSFLEDGDEVTLTGYCQ' A
#
# COMPACT_ATOMS: atom_id res chain seq x y z
N ASP A 1 -5.52 13.46 1.90
CA ASP A 1 -6.41 12.43 1.32
C ASP A 1 -5.94 11.08 1.86
N PRO A 2 -6.80 10.24 2.46
CA PRO A 2 -6.41 8.92 2.96
C PRO A 2 -5.68 8.05 1.93
N GLU A 3 -5.86 8.32 0.63
CA GLU A 3 -5.19 7.63 -0.47
C GLU A 3 -3.78 8.19 -0.81
N SER A 4 -3.35 9.28 -0.19
CA SER A 4 -2.05 9.94 -0.46
C SER A 4 -0.98 9.68 0.62
N LEU A 5 -1.04 8.54 1.29
CA LEU A 5 -0.05 8.14 2.30
C LEU A 5 1.20 7.52 1.64
N GLY A 6 2.38 7.79 2.19
CA GLY A 6 3.66 7.53 1.52
C GLY A 6 4.24 6.15 1.76
N CYS A 7 3.75 5.41 2.75
CA CYS A 7 4.22 4.06 3.05
C CYS A 7 3.15 3.14 3.65
N MET A 8 3.42 1.83 3.65
CA MET A 8 2.49 0.82 4.19
C MET A 8 2.25 0.98 5.70
N LEU A 9 3.21 1.51 6.45
CA LEU A 9 3.03 1.80 7.88
C LEU A 9 1.89 2.79 8.10
N GLU A 10 1.85 3.86 7.30
CA GLU A 10 0.81 4.87 7.36
C GLU A 10 -0.51 4.33 6.79
N LEU A 11 -0.47 3.70 5.61
CA LEU A 11 -1.66 3.14 4.93
C LEU A 11 -2.40 2.13 5.80
N THR A 12 -1.66 1.30 6.54
CA THR A 12 -2.23 0.19 7.31
C THR A 12 -2.34 0.47 8.80
N TRP A 13 -1.99 1.69 9.22
CA TRP A 13 -1.96 2.09 10.62
C TRP A 13 -1.16 1.13 11.51
N ASN A 14 0.09 0.90 11.12
CA ASN A 14 0.96 -0.11 11.72
C ASN A 14 0.36 -1.51 11.72
N GLY A 15 -0.26 -1.90 10.60
CA GLY A 15 -0.90 -3.20 10.40
C GLY A 15 -2.24 -3.41 11.11
N GLN A 16 -2.76 -2.42 11.85
CA GLN A 16 -4.07 -2.51 12.50
C GLN A 16 -5.23 -2.47 11.50
N LYS A 17 -5.00 -1.93 10.31
CA LYS A 17 -5.97 -1.80 9.23
C LYS A 17 -5.37 -2.33 7.91
N PRO A 18 -5.38 -3.65 7.67
CA PRO A 18 -4.82 -4.21 6.45
C PRO A 18 -5.47 -3.62 5.19
N LEU A 19 -4.68 -3.39 4.15
CA LEU A 19 -5.13 -2.93 2.84
C LEU A 19 -5.69 -4.12 2.05
N THR A 20 -6.86 -3.95 1.42
CA THR A 20 -7.41 -4.92 0.47
C THR A 20 -6.97 -4.56 -0.94
N LEU A 21 -6.29 -5.47 -1.62
CA LEU A 21 -5.85 -5.32 -3.01
C LEU A 21 -6.97 -5.69 -3.99
N GLN A 22 -6.84 -5.29 -5.25
CA GLN A 22 -7.85 -5.51 -6.29
C GLN A 22 -8.15 -7.01 -6.55
N ASN A 23 -7.17 -7.88 -6.32
CA ASN A 23 -7.34 -9.34 -6.43
C ASN A 23 -8.02 -9.98 -5.20
N GLY A 24 -8.45 -9.18 -4.21
CA GLY A 24 -9.10 -9.63 -2.98
C GLY A 24 -8.16 -10.07 -1.86
N SER A 25 -6.85 -10.12 -2.10
CA SER A 25 -5.86 -10.38 -1.04
C SER A 25 -5.71 -9.17 -0.11
N THR A 26 -5.17 -9.41 1.10
CA THR A 26 -4.89 -8.35 2.07
C THR A 26 -3.41 -8.24 2.38
N ARG A 27 -2.96 -7.03 2.70
CA ARG A 27 -1.58 -6.72 3.10
C ARG A 27 -1.54 -5.73 4.26
N SER A 28 -0.71 -6.04 5.26
CA SER A 28 -0.29 -5.05 6.26
C SER A 28 1.08 -4.45 5.92
N PHE A 29 1.98 -5.28 5.40
CA PHE A 29 3.30 -4.91 4.91
C PHE A 29 3.61 -5.73 3.64
N LEU A 30 4.75 -5.47 3.02
CA LEU A 30 5.22 -6.25 1.88
C LEU A 30 5.55 -7.68 2.32
N GLU A 31 5.16 -8.63 1.47
CA GLU A 31 5.52 -10.04 1.57
C GLU A 31 6.53 -10.40 0.47
N ASP A 32 7.26 -11.50 0.67
CA ASP A 32 8.19 -12.00 -0.35
C ASP A 32 7.44 -12.29 -1.65
N GLY A 33 7.92 -11.71 -2.74
CA GLY A 33 7.30 -11.82 -4.07
C GLY A 33 6.35 -10.68 -4.44
N ASP A 34 6.06 -9.74 -3.53
CA ASP A 34 5.32 -8.53 -3.88
C ASP A 34 6.19 -7.60 -4.77
N GLU A 35 5.56 -6.93 -5.73
CA GLU A 35 6.18 -5.92 -6.61
C GLU A 35 5.54 -4.54 -6.36
N VAL A 36 6.37 -3.50 -6.19
CA VAL A 36 5.91 -2.12 -5.98
C VAL A 36 6.35 -1.26 -7.15
N THR A 37 5.41 -0.59 -7.80
CA THR A 37 5.67 0.35 -8.90
C THR A 37 5.35 1.78 -8.45
N LEU A 38 6.34 2.69 -8.56
CA LEU A 38 6.14 4.13 -8.36
C LEU A 38 6.19 4.84 -9.72
N THR A 39 5.21 5.70 -9.99
CA THR A 39 5.15 6.52 -11.22
C THR A 39 4.98 7.99 -10.88
N GLY A 40 5.45 8.87 -11.76
CA GLY A 40 5.33 10.32 -11.61
C GLY A 40 5.56 11.04 -12.94
N TYR A 41 4.92 12.20 -13.11
CA TYR A 41 5.09 13.06 -14.28
C TYR A 41 4.96 14.54 -13.89
N CYS A 42 5.46 15.44 -14.74
CA CYS A 42 5.22 16.88 -14.64
C CYS A 42 4.23 17.30 -15.72
N GLN A 43 3.32 18.21 -15.37
CA GLN A 43 2.32 18.76 -16.28
C GLN A 43 2.70 20.15 -16.79
#